data_AF-A0A1W1E943-F1
#
_entry.id   AF-A0A1W1E943-F1
#
_cell.length_a   1.000
_cell.length_b   1.000
_cell.length_c   1.000
_cell.angle_alpha   90.00
_cell.angle_beta   90.00
_cell.angle_gamma   90.00
#
_symmetry.space_group_name_H-M   'P 1'
#
loop_
_entity.id
_entity.type
_entity.pdbx_description
1 polymer ?
#
loop_
_entity_poly.entity_id
_entity_poly.type
_entity_poly.pdbx_seq_one_letter_code
_entity_poly.pdbx_strand_id
1 'polypeptide(L)' 'MKEKIEKVIEKIEASDKIDAEKKPLIIQKINEWKEEDDAISEVILKLENWWMEVEPYFAEMGLV' A
#
# COMPACT_ATOMS: atom_id res chain seq x y z
N MET A 1 -5.06 -6.00 4.43
CA MET A 1 -3.72 -6.31 3.87
C MET A 1 -2.65 -6.51 4.95
N LYS A 2 -2.60 -5.65 5.99
CA LYS A 2 -1.64 -5.71 7.10
C LYS A 2 -1.45 -7.10 7.72
N GLU A 3 -2.53 -7.78 8.11
CA GLU A 3 -2.45 -9.14 8.67
C GLU A 3 -1.83 -10.19 7.74
N LYS A 4 -1.96 -10.01 6.42
CA LYS A 4 -1.35 -10.93 5.44
C LYS A 4 0.15 -10.67 5.31
N ILE A 5 0.59 -9.43 5.43
CA ILE A 5 2.00 -9.03 5.38
C ILE A 5 2.75 -9.54 6.62
N GLU A 6 2.18 -9.36 7.81
CA GLU A 6 2.76 -9.86 9.06
C GLU A 6 2.94 -11.38 9.04
N LYS A 7 1.92 -12.12 8.59
CA LYS A 7 2.01 -13.57 8.40
C LYS A 7 3.06 -14.00 7.37
N VAL A 8 3.35 -13.17 6.37
CA VAL A 8 4.40 -13.45 5.38
C VAL A 8 5.78 -13.23 5.99
N ILE A 9 5.96 -12.15 6.76
CA ILE A 9 7.20 -11.87 7.49
C ILE A 9 7.52 -13.02 8.46
N GLU A 10 6.55 -13.43 9.29
CA GLU A 10 6.71 -14.57 10.22
C GLU A 10 7.14 -15.85 9.49
N LYS A 11 6.53 -16.14 8.33
CA LYS A 11 6.88 -17.30 7.52
C LYS A 11 8.29 -17.22 6.93
N ILE A 12 8.76 -16.03 6.56
CA ILE A 12 10.11 -15.82 6.04
C ILE A 12 11.15 -15.99 7.16
N GLU A 13 10.87 -15.44 8.33
CA GLU A 13 11.72 -15.59 9.51
C GLU A 13 11.88 -17.07 9.91
N ALA A 14 10.76 -17.81 9.96
CA ALA A 14 10.75 -19.23 10.31
C ALA A 14 11.18 -20.18 9.18
N SER A 15 11.47 -19.70 7.98
CA SER A 15 11.78 -20.56 6.84
C SER A 15 13.23 -21.05 6.86
N ASP A 16 13.43 -22.36 6.94
CA ASP A 16 14.76 -22.97 6.78
C ASP A 16 15.22 -23.04 5.30
N LYS A 17 14.32 -22.70 4.36
CA LYS A 17 14.60 -22.72 2.92
C LYS A 17 15.19 -21.41 2.39
N ILE A 18 15.28 -20.39 3.22
CA ILE A 18 15.81 -19.08 2.86
C ILE A 18 17.09 -18.88 3.66
N ASP A 19 18.17 -18.54 2.95
CA ASP A 19 19.45 -18.23 3.57
C ASP A 19 19.27 -17.15 4.65
N ALA A 20 19.84 -17.37 5.83
CA ALA A 20 19.70 -16.46 6.97
C ALA A 20 20.13 -15.02 6.62
N GLU A 21 21.14 -14.88 5.74
CA GLU A 21 21.64 -13.59 5.26
C GLU A 21 20.66 -12.86 4.33
N LYS A 22 19.77 -13.59 3.64
CA LYS A 22 18.80 -13.01 2.70
C LYS A 22 17.50 -12.62 3.39
N LYS A 23 17.15 -13.24 4.52
CA LYS A 23 15.90 -12.95 5.24
C LYS A 23 15.73 -11.47 5.58
N PRO A 24 16.74 -10.75 6.14
CA PRO A 24 16.59 -9.34 6.48
C PRO A 24 16.29 -8.47 5.26
N LEU A 25 16.94 -8.74 4.12
CA LEU A 25 16.74 -7.99 2.87
C LEU A 25 15.33 -8.19 2.31
N ILE A 26 14.82 -9.43 2.36
CA ILE A 26 13.46 -9.73 1.90
C ILE A 26 12.43 -9.03 2.78
N ILE A 27 12.59 -9.10 4.11
CA ILE A 27 11.69 -8.46 5.08
C ILE A 27 11.71 -6.93 4.90
N GLN A 28 12.90 -6.35 4.73
CA GLN A 28 13.04 -4.92 4.45
C GLN A 28 12.25 -4.53 3.19
N LYS A 29 12.41 -5.28 2.09
CA LYS A 29 11.70 -4.98 0.84
C LYS A 29 10.18 -5.06 0.98
N ILE A 30 9.68 -6.00 1.77
CA ILE A 30 8.24 -6.13 2.07
C ILE A 30 7.74 -4.91 2.87
N ASN A 31 8.53 -4.42 3.82
CA ASN A 31 8.17 -3.23 4.59
C ASN A 31 8.18 -1.97 3.73
N GLU A 32 9.17 -1.82 2.84
CA GLU A 32 9.21 -0.71 1.87
C GLU A 32 7.93 -0.68 1.01
N TRP A 33 7.52 -1.82 0.47
CA TRP A 33 6.28 -1.90 -0.33
C TRP A 33 5.02 -1.57 0.47
N LYS A 34 4.99 -1.91 1.76
CA LYS A 34 3.88 -1.55 2.65
C LYS A 34 3.81 -0.03 2.84
N GLU A 35 4.96 0.64 3.03
CA GLU A 35 5.02 2.09 3.15
C GLU A 35 4.62 2.79 1.84
N GLU A 36 5.05 2.25 0.70
CA GLU A 36 4.64 2.75 -0.62
C GLU A 36 3.12 2.62 -0.84
N ASP A 37 2.51 1.49 -0.48
CA ASP A 37 1.06 1.26 -0.58
C ASP A 37 0.26 2.21 0.34
N ASP A 38 0.71 2.40 1.58
CA ASP A 38 0.11 3.34 2.52
C ASP A 38 0.18 4.79 1.96
N ALA A 39 1.32 5.19 1.38
CA ALA A 39 1.50 6.51 0.77
C ALA A 39 0.61 6.73 -0.47
N ILE A 40 0.50 5.72 -1.35
CA ILE A 40 -0.40 5.75 -2.51
C ILE A 40 -1.85 5.90 -2.04
N SER A 41 -2.24 5.14 -1.01
CA SER A 41 -3.58 5.19 -0.44
C SER A 41 -3.93 6.60 0.09
N GLU A 42 -2.97 7.29 0.72
CA GLU A 42 -3.16 8.67 1.16
C GLU A 42 -3.40 9.64 -0.01
N VAL A 43 -2.67 9.47 -1.11
CA VAL A 43 -2.87 10.27 -2.33
C VAL A 43 -4.23 10.02 -2.95
N ILE A 44 -4.66 8.76 -3.03
CA ILE A 44 -5.99 8.39 -3.54
C ILE A 44 -7.09 9.08 -2.72
N LEU A 45 -7.03 9.01 -1.38
CA LEU A 45 -8.00 9.67 -0.51
C LEU A 45 -8.05 11.19 -0.73
N LYS A 46 -6.90 11.84 -0.93
CA LYS A 46 -6.86 13.28 -1.24
C LYS A 46 -7.51 13.60 -2.58
N LEU A 47 -7.28 12.76 -3.59
CA LEU A 47 -7.92 12.92 -4.91
C LEU A 47 -9.42 12.68 -4.86
N GLU A 48 -9.89 11.68 -4.10
CA GLU A 48 -11.31 11.41 -3.88
C GLU A 48 -11.99 12.59 -3.17
N ASN A 49 -11.36 13.12 -2.12
CA ASN A 49 -11.87 14.30 -1.42
C ASN A 49 -11.95 15.53 -2.34
N TRP A 50 -10.88 15.79 -3.10
CA TRP A 50 -10.89 16.88 -4.08
C TRP A 50 -11.95 16.68 -5.15
N TRP A 51 -12.14 15.44 -5.63
CA TRP A 51 -13.18 15.12 -6.60
C TRP A 51 -14.57 15.44 -6.07
N MET A 52 -14.90 15.08 -4.82
CA MET A 52 -16.18 15.43 -4.20
C MET A 52 -16.42 16.94 -4.13
N GLU A 53 -15.36 17.76 -4.03
CA GLU A 53 -15.49 19.22 -4.06
C GLU A 53 -15.75 19.76 -5.47
N VAL A 54 -15.19 19.15 -6.50
CA VAL A 54 -15.27 19.67 -7.87
C VAL A 54 -16.39 19.05 -8.72
N GLU A 55 -16.81 17.83 -8.41
CA GLU A 55 -17.82 17.07 -9.15
C GLU A 55 -19.12 17.88 -9.40
N PRO A 56 -19.68 18.65 -8.44
CA PRO A 56 -20.87 19.46 -8.69
C PRO A 56 -20.69 20.47 -9.83
N TYR A 57 -19.54 21.13 -9.94
CA TYR A 57 -19.29 22.08 -11.03
C TYR A 57 -19.20 21.38 -12.39
N PHE A 58 -18.62 20.18 -12.42
CA PHE A 58 -18.55 19.40 -13.66
C PHE A 58 -19.94 18.88 -14.07
N ALA A 59 -20.78 18.50 -13.10
CA ALA A 59 -22.17 18.12 -13.34
C ALA A 59 -23.01 19.30 -13.87
N GLU A 60 -22.82 20.51 -13.34
CA GLU A 60 -23.46 21.74 -13.86
C GLU A 60 -23.08 22.03 -15.32
N MET A 61 -21.86 21.65 -15.73
CA MET A 61 -21.38 21.76 -17.11
C MET A 61 -21.80 20.58 -18.00
N GLY A 62 -22.49 19.57 -17.46
CA GLY A 62 -22.88 18.36 -18.20
C GLY A 62 -21.71 17.47 -18.61
N LEU A 63 -20.59 17.53 -17.86
CA LEU A 63 -19.36 16.77 -18.14
C LEU A 63 -19.27 15.45 -17.34
N VAL A 64 -20.20 15.23 -16.41
CA VAL A 64 -20.41 14.00 -15.64
C VAL A 64 -21.89 13.76 -15.44
#